data_AF-A0A963HY74-F1
#
_entry.id   AF-A0A963HY74-F1
#
_cell.length_a   1.000
_cell.length_b   1.000
_cell.length_c   1.000
_cell.angle_alpha   90.00
_cell.angle_beta   90.00
_cell.angle_gamma   90.00
#
_symmetry.space_group_name_H-M   'P 1'
#
loop_
_entity.id
_entity.type
_entity.pdbx_description
1 polymer ?
#
loop_
_entity_poly.entity_id
_entity_poly.type
_entity_poly.pdbx_seq_one_letter_code
_entity_poly.pdbx_strand_id
1 'polypeptide(L)'
;MTRTQAGSLCASLSKHARQTLLIGFAVASLGGLSSVCAAGMEKPSAQFAWLQSLEGDWTLTRDQEGEAARHPVIAPLVGAGRVALRYRLVGSKTTVQENIFPDTPREMATMYHCADADCTRLIADHYCSLRNQPILQAADSDVENTIRFECDPTVAICSARAAHLQTLTIERIPDDPDHLTTRFAVHKDGKLADTLVFRFERKR
;
A
#
# COMPACT_ATOMS: atom_id res chain seq x y z
N MET A 1 -9.29 44.66 -13.92
CA MET A 1 -7.88 44.25 -14.08
C MET A 1 -7.86 42.77 -14.41
N THR A 2 -7.08 42.45 -15.44
CA THR A 2 -7.14 41.29 -16.33
C THR A 2 -6.70 39.96 -15.69
N ARG A 3 -7.42 38.87 -15.98
CA ARG A 3 -7.00 37.48 -15.79
C ARG A 3 -6.66 36.90 -17.18
N THR A 4 -5.43 36.44 -17.34
CA THR A 4 -4.87 35.90 -18.60
C THR A 4 -5.25 34.43 -18.79
N GLN A 5 -5.65 34.07 -20.01
CA GLN A 5 -5.86 32.72 -20.53
C GLN A 5 -4.54 32.06 -20.97
N ALA A 6 -4.50 30.73 -20.97
CA ALA A 6 -4.01 29.88 -22.07
C ALA A 6 -4.55 28.46 -21.80
N GLY A 7 -5.12 27.68 -22.72
CA GLY A 7 -5.20 27.75 -24.17
C GLY A 7 -5.19 26.29 -24.66
N SER A 8 -6.37 25.68 -24.79
CA SER A 8 -6.58 24.36 -25.38
C SER A 8 -6.84 24.53 -26.88
N LEU A 9 -6.09 23.81 -27.72
CA LEU A 9 -6.22 23.82 -29.18
C LEU A 9 -6.02 22.40 -29.72
N CYS A 10 -7.08 21.79 -30.25
CA CYS A 10 -7.10 21.37 -31.65
C CYS A 10 -8.52 20.97 -32.08
N ALA A 11 -9.09 21.76 -33.00
CA ALA A 11 -10.24 21.46 -33.85
C ALA A 11 -9.81 20.47 -34.97
N SER A 12 -10.61 19.91 -35.88
CA SER A 12 -11.88 20.32 -36.50
C SER A 12 -12.45 19.13 -37.29
N LEU A 13 -13.76 19.19 -37.51
CA LEU A 13 -14.62 18.33 -38.34
C LEU A 13 -14.36 18.44 -39.85
N SER A 14 -14.74 17.38 -40.59
CA SER A 14 -15.25 17.49 -41.97
C SER A 14 -15.98 16.20 -42.39
N LYS A 15 -17.30 16.29 -42.57
CA LYS A 15 -18.17 15.27 -43.21
C LYS A 15 -18.39 15.70 -44.67
N HIS A 16 -18.11 14.83 -45.64
CA HIS A 16 -18.71 14.89 -46.97
C HIS A 16 -19.12 13.48 -47.40
N ALA A 17 -20.41 13.32 -47.69
CA ALA A 17 -21.00 12.10 -48.20
C ALA A 17 -21.22 12.24 -49.72
N ARG A 18 -20.83 11.24 -50.51
CA ARG A 18 -21.60 10.64 -51.63
C ARG A 18 -20.81 9.54 -52.38
N GLN A 19 -21.52 8.42 -52.55
CA GLN A 19 -21.59 7.54 -53.75
C GLN A 19 -20.59 6.39 -54.03
N THR A 20 -21.16 5.16 -53.93
CA THR A 20 -21.11 4.00 -54.87
C THR A 20 -20.16 2.80 -54.59
N LEU A 21 -20.79 1.67 -54.19
CA LEU A 21 -20.64 0.25 -54.57
C LEU A 21 -19.24 -0.41 -54.76
N LEU A 22 -18.90 -1.39 -53.88
CA LEU A 22 -18.59 -2.82 -54.18
C LEU A 22 -17.67 -3.46 -53.10
N ILE A 23 -18.19 -4.56 -52.50
CA ILE A 23 -17.56 -5.85 -52.13
C ILE A 23 -16.09 -5.85 -51.62
N GLY A 24 -15.91 -6.33 -50.38
CA GLY A 24 -14.63 -6.86 -49.91
C GLY A 24 -14.64 -7.21 -48.42
N PHE A 25 -14.89 -8.48 -48.09
CA PHE A 25 -14.69 -9.04 -46.75
C PHE A 25 -13.21 -8.96 -46.37
N ALA A 26 -12.90 -8.20 -45.32
CA ALA A 26 -11.62 -8.31 -44.62
C ALA A 26 -11.91 -8.33 -43.11
N VAL A 27 -11.82 -9.52 -42.53
CA VAL A 27 -11.82 -9.74 -41.08
C VAL A 27 -10.49 -9.21 -40.56
N ALA A 28 -10.49 -7.96 -40.08
CA ALA A 28 -9.39 -7.40 -39.31
C ALA A 28 -9.72 -7.60 -37.83
N SER A 29 -9.11 -8.63 -37.26
CA SER A 29 -9.10 -8.94 -35.83
C SER A 29 -8.66 -7.72 -35.02
N LEU A 30 -9.58 -7.16 -34.24
CA LEU A 30 -9.30 -6.20 -33.17
C LEU A 30 -8.49 -6.91 -32.07
N GLY A 31 -7.16 -6.86 -32.21
CA GLY A 31 -6.25 -7.14 -31.10
C GLY A 31 -6.35 -6.00 -30.09
N GLY A 32 -7.26 -6.13 -29.13
CA GLY A 32 -7.30 -5.29 -27.95
C GLY A 32 -6.07 -5.56 -27.11
N LEU A 33 -5.06 -4.69 -27.22
CA LEU A 33 -4.02 -4.55 -26.22
C LEU A 33 -4.67 -3.93 -24.98
N SER A 34 -5.20 -4.77 -24.09
CA SER A 34 -5.49 -4.36 -22.72
C SER A 34 -4.17 -4.09 -22.03
N SER A 35 -3.71 -2.84 -22.13
CA SER A 35 -2.69 -2.29 -21.24
C SER A 35 -3.30 -2.30 -19.84
N VAL A 36 -2.99 -3.31 -19.05
CA VAL A 36 -3.17 -3.26 -17.60
C VAL A 36 -2.06 -2.35 -17.09
N CYS A 37 -2.21 -1.03 -17.32
CA CYS A 37 -1.51 -0.07 -16.51
C CYS A 37 -2.00 -0.31 -15.08
N ALA A 38 -1.08 -0.51 -14.15
CA ALA A 38 -1.36 -0.66 -12.74
C ALA A 38 -2.35 0.43 -12.32
N ALA A 39 -3.61 0.07 -12.11
CA ALA A 39 -4.62 1.02 -11.67
C ALA A 39 -4.14 1.56 -10.30
N GLY A 40 -3.98 2.89 -10.22
CA GLY A 40 -3.61 3.57 -9.00
C GLY A 40 -4.55 3.17 -7.87
N MET A 41 -3.99 2.91 -6.69
CA MET A 41 -4.74 2.50 -5.49
C MET A 41 -5.29 3.75 -4.80
N GLU A 42 -6.01 4.54 -5.58
CA GLU A 42 -6.48 5.87 -5.20
C GLU A 42 -7.69 5.78 -4.26
N LYS A 43 -8.45 4.68 -4.31
CA LYS A 43 -9.64 4.46 -3.49
C LYS A 43 -9.37 3.46 -2.35
N PRO A 44 -9.91 3.67 -1.14
CA PRO A 44 -9.70 2.75 -0.02
C PRO A 44 -10.13 1.31 -0.28
N SER A 45 -11.19 1.08 -1.07
CA SER A 45 -11.59 -0.27 -1.48
C SER A 45 -10.55 -0.98 -2.37
N ALA A 46 -9.88 -0.24 -3.26
CA ALA A 46 -8.80 -0.78 -4.09
C ALA A 46 -7.53 -1.05 -3.25
N GLN A 47 -7.22 -0.16 -2.31
CA GLN A 47 -6.15 -0.35 -1.33
C GLN A 47 -6.40 -1.60 -0.47
N PHE A 48 -7.62 -1.80 0.01
CA PHE A 48 -7.98 -2.98 0.80
C PHE A 48 -7.88 -4.27 -0.03
N ALA A 49 -8.37 -4.26 -1.27
CA ALA A 49 -8.22 -5.39 -2.18
C ALA A 49 -6.74 -5.73 -2.45
N TRP A 50 -5.86 -4.73 -2.52
CA TRP A 50 -4.42 -4.96 -2.60
C TRP A 50 -3.86 -5.58 -1.31
N LEU A 51 -4.21 -5.08 -0.13
CA LEU A 51 -3.80 -5.71 1.14
C LEU A 51 -4.24 -7.17 1.23
N GLN A 52 -5.44 -7.49 0.74
CA GLN A 52 -5.91 -8.88 0.69
C GLN A 52 -5.04 -9.76 -0.20
N SER A 53 -4.47 -9.24 -1.29
CA SER A 53 -3.57 -10.00 -2.17
C SER A 53 -2.18 -10.25 -1.58
N LEU A 54 -1.84 -9.60 -0.46
CA LEU A 54 -0.61 -9.87 0.29
C LEU A 54 -0.68 -11.13 1.13
N GLU A 55 -1.85 -11.78 1.24
CA GLU A 55 -2.04 -13.04 1.99
C GLU A 55 -0.89 -14.03 1.72
N GLY A 56 -0.35 -14.59 2.82
CA GLY A 56 0.78 -15.50 2.78
C GLY A 56 1.94 -15.08 3.69
N ASP A 57 3.03 -15.84 3.57
CA ASP A 57 4.24 -15.66 4.36
C ASP A 57 5.31 -14.92 3.56
N TRP A 58 6.06 -14.08 4.26
CA TRP A 58 7.09 -13.22 3.71
C TRP A 58 8.35 -13.30 4.57
N THR A 59 9.51 -13.16 3.95
CA THR A 59 10.83 -13.23 4.58
C THR A 59 11.60 -11.94 4.36
N LEU A 60 12.54 -11.61 5.25
CA LEU A 60 13.40 -10.45 5.07
C LEU A 60 14.47 -10.75 4.00
N THR A 61 14.56 -9.88 3.01
CA THR A 61 15.61 -9.93 1.99
C THR A 61 16.99 -9.61 2.58
N ARG A 62 18.08 -9.90 1.86
CA ARG A 62 19.45 -9.60 2.33
C ARG A 62 19.83 -8.13 2.19
N ASP A 63 19.20 -7.41 1.28
CA ASP A 63 19.44 -5.99 0.94
C ASP A 63 18.69 -5.02 1.87
N GLN A 64 18.65 -5.31 3.18
CA GLN A 64 18.03 -4.41 4.15
C GLN A 64 18.78 -3.08 4.23
N GLU A 65 18.04 -2.00 4.50
CA GLU A 65 18.57 -0.65 4.71
C GLU A 65 18.38 -0.20 6.16
N GLY A 66 19.21 0.74 6.60
CA GLY A 66 19.13 1.31 7.95
C GLY A 66 19.57 0.35 9.07
N GLU A 67 19.42 0.82 10.31
CA GLU A 67 19.86 0.09 11.50
C GLU A 67 18.80 -0.87 12.05
N ALA A 68 17.53 -0.73 11.63
CA ALA A 68 16.40 -1.50 12.16
C ALA A 68 16.59 -3.02 11.99
N ALA A 69 17.05 -3.46 10.81
CA ALA A 69 17.31 -4.87 10.52
C ALA A 69 18.53 -5.44 11.28
N ARG A 70 19.41 -4.60 11.83
CA ARG A 70 20.58 -5.03 12.62
C ARG A 70 20.26 -5.32 14.07
N HIS A 71 19.03 -5.03 14.50
CA HIS A 71 18.60 -5.32 15.86
C HIS A 71 18.82 -6.82 16.19
N PRO A 72 19.37 -7.19 17.37
CA PRO A 72 19.72 -8.59 17.70
C PRO A 72 18.62 -9.65 17.54
N VAL A 73 17.35 -9.25 17.66
CA VAL A 73 16.18 -10.14 17.43
C VAL A 73 15.83 -10.28 15.94
N ILE A 74 16.09 -9.26 15.13
CA ILE A 74 15.71 -9.19 13.72
C ILE A 74 16.85 -9.67 12.81
N ALA A 75 18.10 -9.33 13.13
CA ALA A 75 19.27 -9.69 12.34
C ALA A 75 19.37 -11.19 12.00
N PRO A 76 19.03 -12.14 12.90
CA PRO A 76 19.03 -13.57 12.57
C PRO A 76 17.95 -14.01 11.56
N LEU A 77 16.97 -13.15 11.25
CA LEU A 77 15.91 -13.43 10.27
C LEU A 77 16.30 -13.00 8.84
N VAL A 78 17.22 -12.03 8.71
CA VAL A 78 17.64 -11.44 7.43
C VAL A 78 18.27 -12.49 6.52
N GLY A 79 17.64 -12.77 5.37
CA GLY A 79 18.11 -13.75 4.39
C GLY A 79 18.13 -15.20 4.90
N ALA A 80 17.48 -15.48 6.04
CA ALA A 80 17.45 -16.81 6.65
C ALA A 80 16.31 -17.69 6.10
N GLY A 81 15.45 -17.16 5.22
CA GLY A 81 14.27 -17.85 4.69
C GLY A 81 13.19 -18.14 5.76
N ARG A 82 13.32 -17.56 6.95
CA ARG A 82 12.34 -17.65 8.04
C ARG A 82 11.25 -16.60 7.83
N VAL A 83 10.02 -16.93 8.23
CA VAL A 83 8.89 -16.00 8.18
C VAL A 83 9.20 -14.81 9.08
N ALA A 84 9.15 -13.62 8.50
CA ALA A 84 9.37 -12.35 9.18
C ALA A 84 8.18 -11.40 9.05
N LEU A 85 7.23 -11.72 8.16
CA LEU A 85 5.97 -11.03 7.99
C LEU A 85 4.93 -12.04 7.49
N ARG A 86 3.71 -11.98 8.02
CA ARG A 86 2.63 -12.88 7.65
C ARG A 86 1.34 -12.09 7.50
N TYR A 87 0.66 -12.26 6.37
CA TYR A 87 -0.68 -11.74 6.14
C TYR A 87 -1.69 -12.89 6.13
N ARG A 88 -2.80 -12.73 6.87
CA ARG A 88 -3.91 -13.68 6.91
C ARG A 88 -5.23 -12.97 6.69
N LEU A 89 -6.14 -13.59 5.93
CA LEU A 89 -7.52 -13.14 5.86
C LEU A 89 -8.32 -13.72 7.02
N VAL A 90 -8.95 -12.87 7.81
CA VAL A 90 -9.79 -13.25 8.96
C VAL A 90 -11.19 -12.62 8.86
N GLY A 91 -12.13 -13.08 9.69
CA GLY A 91 -13.50 -12.55 9.70
C GLY A 91 -14.20 -12.71 8.35
N SER A 92 -14.11 -13.89 7.73
CA SER A 92 -14.63 -14.13 6.38
C SER A 92 -14.05 -13.18 5.31
N LYS A 93 -12.75 -12.90 5.41
CA LYS A 93 -11.97 -12.01 4.51
C LYS A 93 -12.28 -10.52 4.62
N THR A 94 -13.04 -10.10 5.63
CA THR A 94 -13.34 -8.67 5.87
C THR A 94 -12.22 -7.94 6.60
N THR A 95 -11.20 -8.65 7.08
CA THR A 95 -10.04 -8.08 7.75
C THR A 95 -8.78 -8.79 7.29
N VAL A 96 -7.72 -8.02 7.03
CA VAL A 96 -6.37 -8.53 6.79
C VAL A 96 -5.59 -8.39 8.10
N GLN A 97 -5.14 -9.50 8.66
CA GLN A 97 -4.24 -9.52 9.80
C GLN A 97 -2.80 -9.61 9.31
N GLU A 98 -1.99 -8.62 9.66
CA GLU A 98 -0.53 -8.64 9.55
C GLU A 98 0.09 -9.02 10.88
N ASN A 99 1.07 -9.91 10.86
CA ASN A 99 2.00 -10.16 11.95
C ASN A 99 3.43 -9.92 11.43
N ILE A 100 4.10 -8.88 11.93
CA ILE A 100 5.51 -8.63 11.66
C ILE A 100 6.36 -9.24 12.78
N PHE A 101 7.45 -9.91 12.39
CA PHE A 101 8.32 -10.73 13.24
C PHE A 101 7.57 -11.76 14.10
N PRO A 102 6.72 -12.60 13.48
CA PRO A 102 5.97 -13.62 14.21
C PRO A 102 6.89 -14.56 14.98
N ASP A 103 6.41 -15.04 16.12
CA ASP A 103 7.13 -15.97 17.01
C ASP A 103 8.43 -15.37 17.60
N THR A 104 8.53 -14.04 17.65
CA THR A 104 9.63 -13.33 18.30
C THR A 104 9.13 -12.44 19.45
N PRO A 105 9.99 -12.08 20.43
CA PRO A 105 9.62 -11.09 21.45
C PRO A 105 9.29 -9.69 20.92
N ARG A 106 9.51 -9.42 19.63
CA ARG A 106 9.17 -8.16 18.95
C ARG A 106 8.02 -8.29 17.97
N GLU A 107 7.24 -9.37 18.08
CA GLU A 107 6.04 -9.53 17.27
C GLU A 107 5.10 -8.33 17.47
N MET A 108 4.64 -7.77 16.35
CA MET A 108 3.60 -6.75 16.31
C MET A 108 2.52 -7.20 15.35
N ALA A 109 1.29 -6.78 15.61
CA ALA A 109 0.16 -7.10 14.75
C ALA A 109 -0.48 -5.83 14.21
N THR A 110 -0.96 -5.85 12.98
CA THR A 110 -1.76 -4.77 12.40
C THR A 110 -3.01 -5.38 11.77
N MET A 111 -4.19 -4.90 12.15
CA MET A 111 -5.47 -5.35 11.57
C MET A 111 -5.98 -4.30 10.60
N TYR A 112 -6.01 -4.63 9.30
CA TYR A 112 -6.54 -3.75 8.28
C TYR A 112 -7.99 -4.10 7.97
N HIS A 113 -8.87 -3.11 7.97
CA HIS A 113 -10.29 -3.31 7.66
C HIS A 113 -10.95 -2.03 7.14
N CYS A 114 -12.07 -2.20 6.44
CA CYS A 114 -12.95 -1.08 6.09
C CYS A 114 -13.71 -0.58 7.34
N ALA A 115 -13.87 0.73 7.49
CA ALA A 115 -14.65 1.31 8.58
C ALA A 115 -16.18 1.14 8.39
N ASP A 116 -16.60 0.86 7.16
CA ASP A 116 -17.99 0.76 6.72
C ASP A 116 -18.11 -0.24 5.56
N ALA A 117 -19.36 -0.59 5.20
CA ALA A 117 -19.66 -1.60 4.18
C ALA A 117 -19.24 -1.18 2.77
N ASP A 118 -19.22 0.12 2.47
CA ASP A 118 -18.83 0.66 1.16
C ASP A 118 -17.31 0.87 1.05
N CYS A 119 -16.58 0.60 2.14
CA CYS A 119 -15.16 0.83 2.30
C CYS A 119 -14.76 2.27 1.91
N THR A 120 -15.48 3.26 2.45
CA THR A 120 -15.12 4.67 2.24
C THR A 120 -13.87 5.09 3.01
N ARG A 121 -13.51 4.34 4.05
CA ARG A 121 -12.27 4.51 4.82
C ARG A 121 -11.64 3.17 5.12
N LEU A 122 -10.32 3.10 4.94
CA LEU A 122 -9.49 1.94 5.28
C LEU A 122 -8.72 2.26 6.56
N ILE A 123 -8.86 1.40 7.55
CA ILE A 123 -8.33 1.55 8.91
C ILE A 123 -7.27 0.48 9.15
N ALA A 124 -6.26 0.82 9.95
CA ALA A 124 -5.25 -0.09 10.47
C ALA A 124 -5.13 0.04 11.99
N ASP A 125 -5.63 -0.96 12.73
CA ASP A 125 -5.41 -1.06 14.18
C ASP A 125 -4.05 -1.70 14.44
N HIS A 126 -3.08 -0.94 14.92
CA HIS A 126 -1.72 -1.42 15.14
C HIS A 126 -1.45 -1.72 16.61
N TYR A 127 -1.04 -2.95 16.91
CA TYR A 127 -0.68 -3.42 18.23
C TYR A 127 0.84 -3.40 18.37
N CYS A 128 1.36 -2.31 18.92
CA CYS A 128 2.79 -2.02 18.95
C CYS A 128 3.51 -2.72 20.11
N SER A 129 4.78 -3.06 19.89
CA SER A 129 5.70 -3.54 20.94
C SER A 129 5.95 -2.50 22.06
N LEU A 130 5.61 -1.22 21.82
CA LEU A 130 5.61 -0.14 22.81
C LEU A 130 4.41 -0.19 23.78
N ARG A 131 3.55 -1.21 23.68
CA ARG A 131 2.35 -1.41 24.51
C ARG A 131 1.31 -0.29 24.34
N ASN A 132 1.17 0.22 23.13
CA ASN A 132 0.10 1.13 22.73
C ASN A 132 -0.60 0.63 21.45
N GLN A 133 -1.75 1.23 21.15
CA GLN A 133 -2.62 0.81 20.06
C GLN A 133 -3.03 2.01 19.19
N PRO A 134 -2.12 2.57 18.40
CA PRO A 134 -2.50 3.60 17.42
C PRO A 134 -3.47 3.01 16.39
N ILE A 135 -4.51 3.78 16.07
CA ILE A 135 -5.41 3.51 14.96
C ILE A 135 -5.00 4.45 13.84
N LEU A 136 -4.66 3.89 12.68
CA LEU A 136 -4.27 4.65 11.52
C LEU A 136 -5.38 4.61 10.46
N GLN A 137 -5.51 5.68 9.69
CA GLN A 137 -6.38 5.73 8.52
C GLN A 137 -5.52 5.86 7.26
N ALA A 138 -5.90 5.15 6.20
CA ALA A 138 -5.27 5.34 4.90
C ALA A 138 -5.48 6.79 4.43
N ALA A 139 -4.39 7.45 4.09
CA ALA A 139 -4.40 8.78 3.52
C ALA A 139 -4.71 8.71 2.02
N ASP A 140 -5.35 9.75 1.52
CA ASP A 140 -5.44 9.97 0.08
C ASP A 140 -4.01 10.12 -0.47
N SER A 141 -3.65 9.30 -1.46
CA SER A 141 -2.33 9.34 -2.07
C SER A 141 -2.43 9.05 -3.55
N ASP A 142 -1.79 9.90 -4.34
CA ASP A 142 -1.53 9.74 -5.76
C ASP A 142 -0.22 9.00 -6.04
N VAL A 143 0.50 8.60 -5.00
CA VAL A 143 1.74 7.83 -5.12
C VAL A 143 1.36 6.40 -5.54
N GLU A 144 1.66 6.07 -6.79
CA GLU A 144 1.43 4.74 -7.32
C GLU A 144 2.12 3.67 -6.47
N ASN A 145 1.51 2.48 -6.43
CA ASN A 145 2.07 1.30 -5.74
C ASN A 145 2.28 1.47 -4.23
N THR A 146 1.66 2.47 -3.61
CA THR A 146 1.86 2.80 -2.19
C THR A 146 0.52 2.89 -1.47
N ILE A 147 0.43 2.34 -0.25
CA ILE A 147 -0.58 2.76 0.75
C ILE A 147 0.17 3.44 1.88
N ARG A 148 -0.27 4.66 2.21
CA ARG A 148 0.21 5.39 3.37
C ARG A 148 -0.92 5.52 4.38
N PHE A 149 -0.67 5.06 5.59
CA PHE A 149 -1.55 5.19 6.74
C PHE A 149 -1.02 6.26 7.69
N GLU A 150 -1.91 7.09 8.21
CA GLU A 150 -1.59 8.14 9.18
C GLU A 150 -2.39 7.93 10.47
N CYS A 151 -1.75 8.18 11.61
CA CYS A 151 -2.37 8.06 12.92
C CYS A 151 -3.55 9.03 13.03
N ASP A 152 -4.74 8.49 13.32
CA ASP A 152 -5.96 9.28 13.41
C ASP A 152 -5.84 10.25 14.60
N PRO A 153 -5.89 11.58 14.38
CA PRO A 153 -5.69 12.58 15.43
C PRO A 153 -6.76 12.52 16.53
N THR A 154 -7.90 11.86 16.28
CA THR A 154 -8.95 11.65 17.29
C THR A 154 -8.58 10.58 18.32
N VAL A 155 -7.57 9.75 18.03
CA VAL A 155 -7.06 8.72 18.93
C VAL A 155 -6.03 9.35 19.87
N ALA A 156 -6.21 9.15 21.18
CA ALA A 156 -5.42 9.81 22.22
C ALA A 156 -3.90 9.61 22.07
N ILE A 157 -3.44 8.43 21.62
CA ILE A 157 -2.00 8.18 21.45
C ILE A 157 -1.40 8.99 20.28
N CYS A 158 -2.15 9.25 19.22
CA CYS A 158 -1.69 9.94 18.00
C CYS A 158 -1.40 11.43 18.21
N SER A 159 -1.87 12.01 19.32
CA SER A 159 -1.58 13.38 19.74
C SER A 159 -0.76 13.44 21.03
N ALA A 160 -0.38 12.29 21.58
CA ALA A 160 0.40 12.21 22.80
C ALA A 160 1.90 12.45 22.57
N ARG A 161 2.60 12.80 23.65
CA ARG A 161 4.07 12.88 23.65
C ARG A 161 4.75 11.51 23.69
N ALA A 162 4.02 10.47 24.11
CA ALA A 162 4.52 9.10 24.17
C ALA A 162 4.93 8.61 22.78
N ALA A 163 5.95 7.75 22.72
CA ALA A 163 6.40 7.19 21.45
C ALA A 163 5.32 6.30 20.83
N HIS A 164 4.97 6.51 19.56
CA HIS A 164 3.95 5.75 18.86
C HIS A 164 4.18 5.74 17.35
N LEU A 165 3.56 4.78 16.66
CA LEU A 165 3.56 4.74 15.21
C LEU A 165 2.69 5.88 14.68
N GLN A 166 3.31 6.84 14.00
CA GLN A 166 2.61 7.96 13.35
C GLN A 166 2.20 7.62 11.93
N THR A 167 3.07 6.94 11.20
CA THR A 167 2.85 6.62 9.79
C THR A 167 3.33 5.22 9.49
N LEU A 168 2.50 4.48 8.76
CA LEU A 168 2.83 3.19 8.18
C LEU A 168 2.70 3.30 6.66
N THR A 169 3.77 2.95 5.95
CA THR A 169 3.77 2.96 4.48
C THR A 169 4.09 1.56 3.98
N ILE A 170 3.27 1.06 3.07
CA ILE A 170 3.48 -0.23 2.39
C ILE A 170 3.62 0.06 0.91
N GLU A 171 4.73 -0.37 0.33
CA GLU A 171 5.10 -0.12 -1.06
C GLU A 171 5.28 -1.43 -1.80
N ARG A 172 4.58 -1.57 -2.93
CA ARG A 172 4.82 -2.62 -3.92
C ARG A 172 5.99 -2.23 -4.81
N ILE A 173 6.84 -3.19 -5.15
CA ILE A 173 7.82 -3.02 -6.21
C ILE A 173 7.13 -3.21 -7.57
N PRO A 174 7.17 -2.22 -8.49
CA PRO A 174 6.57 -2.38 -9.82
C PRO A 174 7.11 -3.62 -10.54
N ASP A 175 6.20 -4.34 -11.21
CA ASP A 175 6.50 -5.59 -11.94
C ASP A 175 7.08 -6.74 -11.09
N ASP A 176 7.09 -6.60 -9.76
CA ASP A 176 7.58 -7.60 -8.82
C ASP A 176 6.62 -7.74 -7.61
N PRO A 177 5.52 -8.52 -7.77
CA PRO A 177 4.50 -8.69 -6.72
C PRO A 177 4.98 -9.54 -5.54
N ASP A 178 6.19 -10.11 -5.64
CA ASP A 178 6.81 -10.92 -4.61
C ASP A 178 7.78 -10.10 -3.75
N HIS A 179 7.90 -8.79 -3.99
CA HIS A 179 8.68 -7.90 -3.14
C HIS A 179 7.84 -6.71 -2.65
N LEU A 180 8.04 -6.37 -1.39
CA LEU A 180 7.44 -5.17 -0.79
C LEU A 180 8.42 -4.47 0.15
N THR A 181 8.23 -3.17 0.32
CA THR A 181 8.91 -2.39 1.35
C THR A 181 7.88 -1.85 2.33
N THR A 182 8.14 -2.02 3.62
CA THR A 182 7.31 -1.44 4.68
C THR A 182 8.13 -0.43 5.48
N ARG A 183 7.57 0.77 5.69
CA ARG A 183 8.18 1.82 6.51
C ARG A 183 7.29 2.18 7.70
N PHE A 184 7.91 2.28 8.87
CA PHE A 184 7.27 2.66 10.12
C PHE A 184 7.91 3.95 10.63
N ALA A 185 7.18 5.06 10.63
CA ALA A 185 7.64 6.32 11.19
C ALA A 185 7.12 6.46 12.63
N VAL A 186 8.02 6.44 13.60
CA VAL A 186 7.70 6.55 15.02
C VAL A 186 7.88 8.00 15.45
N HIS A 187 6.84 8.57 16.03
CA HIS A 187 6.91 9.90 16.63
C HIS A 187 7.04 9.83 18.13
N LYS A 188 7.76 10.79 18.72
CA LYS A 188 7.85 11.05 20.16
C LYS A 188 7.95 12.55 20.37
N ASP A 189 7.27 13.08 21.40
CA ASP A 189 7.23 14.52 21.69
C ASP A 189 6.77 15.36 20.48
N GLY A 190 5.86 14.79 19.65
CA GLY A 190 5.31 15.42 18.46
C GLY A 190 6.27 15.52 17.27
N LYS A 191 7.40 14.80 17.29
CA LYS A 191 8.41 14.82 16.23
C LYS A 191 8.80 13.42 15.81
N LEU A 192 9.27 13.27 14.57
CA LEU A 192 9.89 12.05 14.08
C LEU A 192 11.07 11.68 14.98
N ALA A 193 10.99 10.50 15.60
CA ALA A 193 12.02 9.96 16.48
C ALA A 193 12.79 8.84 15.80
N ASP A 194 12.12 8.02 14.99
CA ASP A 194 12.75 6.91 14.28
C ASP A 194 11.97 6.58 13.00
N THR A 195 12.67 5.99 12.02
CA THR A 195 12.09 5.43 10.80
C THR A 195 12.66 4.03 10.60
N LEU A 196 11.81 3.02 10.75
CA LEU A 196 12.15 1.63 10.50
C LEU A 196 11.77 1.27 9.07
N VAL A 197 12.69 0.69 8.30
CA VAL A 197 12.46 0.24 6.93
C VAL A 197 12.78 -1.24 6.86
N PHE A 198 11.87 -2.02 6.29
CA PHE A 198 12.06 -3.45 6.06
C PHE A 198 11.68 -3.80 4.63
N ARG A 199 12.55 -4.56 3.97
CA ARG A 199 12.31 -5.12 2.64
C ARG A 199 11.96 -6.60 2.77
N PHE A 200 10.88 -7.02 2.15
CA PHE A 200 10.40 -8.38 2.24
C PHE A 200 10.31 -9.00 0.86
N GLU A 201 10.57 -10.30 0.80
CA GLU A 201 10.27 -11.17 -0.34
C GLU A 201 9.24 -12.22 0.06
N ARG A 202 8.33 -12.56 -0.84
CA ARG A 202 7.32 -13.59 -0.63
C ARG A 202 8.01 -14.94 -0.43
N LYS A 203 7.61 -15.66 0.61
CA LYS A 203 8.12 -17.00 0.88
C LYS A 203 7.54 -17.97 -0.16
N ARG A 204 8.42 -18.59 -0.94
CA ARG A 204 8.08 -19.67 -1.87
C ARG A 204 7.93 -21.02 -1.16
#